data_AF-R9JI04-F1
#
_entry.id   AF-R9JI04-F1
#
_cell.length_a   1.000
_cell.length_b   1.000
_cell.length_c   1.000
_cell.angle_alpha   90.00
_cell.angle_beta   90.00
_cell.angle_gamma   90.00
#
_symmetry.space_group_name_H-M   'P 1'
#
loop_
_entity.id
_entity.type
_entity.pdbx_description
1 polymer ?
#
loop_
_entity_poly.entity_id
_entity_poly.type
_entity_poly.pdbx_seq_one_letter_code
_entity_poly.pdbx_strand_id
1 'polypeptide(L)'
;MKRRIVAILTAVALIVPATGIFTFAADADQGSVSGGWTESGGYYIDGVPGMTDTYTSGIPVVPGLKVASTLSGVPSPTPDKHTGKRLKRMNSAELVESAALGETVWYYKRHYTTARMELIDGTVKTTSGRRWNVNATRAESPYYLPAWYENTEARTYWGS
;
A
#
# COMPACT_ATOMS: atom_id res chain seq x y z
N MET A 1 57.09 -47.94 -24.30
CA MET A 1 57.13 -46.77 -23.39
C MET A 1 55.70 -46.34 -23.09
N LYS A 2 55.23 -46.49 -21.85
CA LYS A 2 53.86 -46.16 -21.41
C LYS A 2 53.84 -44.72 -20.89
N ARG A 3 53.16 -43.81 -21.58
CA ARG A 3 52.94 -42.43 -21.11
C ARG A 3 51.61 -42.36 -20.36
N ARG A 4 51.66 -42.00 -19.08
CA ARG A 4 50.48 -41.78 -18.23
C ARG A 4 49.93 -40.39 -18.54
N ILE A 5 48.70 -40.31 -19.06
CA ILE A 5 47.99 -39.05 -19.25
C ILE A 5 47.19 -38.80 -17.97
N VAL A 6 47.61 -37.79 -17.22
CA VAL A 6 46.88 -37.24 -16.07
C VAL A 6 45.89 -36.22 -16.63
N ALA A 7 44.60 -36.55 -16.62
CA ALA A 7 43.55 -35.62 -17.00
C ALA A 7 43.02 -34.93 -15.73
N ILE A 8 43.15 -33.60 -15.72
CA ILE A 8 42.85 -32.69 -14.61
C ILE A 8 41.32 -32.49 -14.54
N LEU A 9 40.73 -32.77 -13.37
CA LEU A 9 39.35 -32.41 -13.04
C LEU A 9 39.20 -30.88 -13.10
N THR A 10 38.47 -30.36 -14.08
CA THR A 10 38.05 -28.96 -14.11
C THR A 10 36.63 -28.89 -13.55
N ALA A 11 36.52 -28.59 -12.26
CA ALA A 11 35.24 -28.26 -11.65
C ALA A 11 34.85 -26.83 -12.07
N VAL A 12 33.95 -26.70 -13.04
CA VAL A 12 33.29 -25.43 -13.35
C VAL A 12 32.26 -25.19 -12.24
N ALA A 13 32.61 -24.33 -11.27
CA ALA A 13 31.66 -23.85 -10.28
C ALA A 13 30.64 -22.94 -10.97
N LEU A 14 29.45 -23.47 -11.18
CA LEU A 14 28.31 -22.72 -11.70
C LEU A 14 27.84 -21.76 -10.58
N ILE A 15 28.32 -20.52 -10.61
CA ILE A 15 27.80 -19.45 -9.75
C ILE A 15 26.42 -19.10 -10.33
N VAL A 16 25.38 -19.72 -9.78
CA VAL A 16 24.01 -19.28 -9.99
C VAL A 16 23.89 -17.89 -9.36
N PRO A 17 23.57 -16.82 -10.10
CA PRO A 17 23.18 -15.58 -9.47
C PRO A 17 21.91 -15.89 -8.69
N ALA A 18 21.99 -15.84 -7.37
CA ALA A 18 20.82 -15.80 -6.52
C ALA A 18 20.04 -14.53 -6.91
N THR A 19 19.08 -14.67 -7.83
CA THR A 19 18.02 -13.67 -7.97
C THR A 19 17.40 -13.61 -6.60
N GLY A 20 17.67 -12.53 -5.87
CA GLY A 20 17.01 -12.23 -4.62
C GLY A 20 15.53 -12.27 -4.91
N ILE A 21 14.90 -13.40 -4.59
CA ILE A 21 13.47 -13.51 -4.50
C ILE A 21 13.19 -12.54 -3.36
N PHE A 22 12.69 -11.35 -3.70
CA PHE A 22 11.96 -10.54 -2.75
C PHE A 22 10.76 -11.40 -2.37
N THR A 23 10.97 -12.30 -1.42
CA THR A 23 9.90 -12.95 -0.71
C THR A 23 9.25 -11.81 0.06
N PHE A 24 8.26 -11.16 -0.57
CA PHE A 24 7.21 -10.50 0.17
C PHE A 24 6.61 -11.65 0.97
N ALA A 25 7.07 -11.81 2.21
CA ALA A 25 6.38 -12.65 3.16
C ALA A 25 4.91 -12.24 3.06
N ALA A 26 4.06 -13.21 2.75
CA ALA A 26 2.62 -13.11 2.82
C ALA A 26 2.23 -12.83 4.28
N ASP A 27 2.55 -11.63 4.76
CA ASP A 27 1.99 -11.00 5.93
C ASP A 27 0.68 -10.36 5.44
N ALA A 28 -0.30 -11.19 5.10
CA ALA A 28 -1.24 -11.86 5.99
C ALA A 28 -2.57 -11.15 5.81
N ASP A 29 -3.46 -11.82 5.09
CA ASP A 29 -4.88 -11.52 4.96
C ASP A 29 -5.63 -11.73 6.28
N GLN A 30 -5.17 -11.12 7.36
CA GLN A 30 -6.01 -10.91 8.53
C GLN A 30 -6.69 -9.55 8.34
N GLY A 31 -8.02 -9.51 8.22
CA GLY A 31 -8.78 -8.27 8.03
C GLY A 31 -9.34 -8.11 6.62
N SER A 32 -10.65 -7.91 6.53
CA SER A 32 -11.33 -7.51 5.30
C SER A 32 -10.99 -6.05 4.98
N VAL A 33 -10.87 -5.72 3.70
CA VAL A 33 -10.93 -4.31 3.27
C VAL A 33 -12.33 -3.79 3.62
N SER A 34 -12.37 -2.61 4.22
CA SER A 34 -13.62 -1.99 4.68
C SER A 34 -13.89 -0.66 3.99
N GLY A 35 -12.90 -0.11 3.29
CA GLY A 35 -13.01 1.10 2.51
C GLY A 35 -11.63 1.62 2.12
N GLY A 36 -11.60 2.84 1.57
CA GLY A 36 -10.37 3.40 1.07
C GLY A 36 -10.49 4.80 0.51
N TRP A 37 -9.50 5.16 -0.29
CA TRP A 37 -9.46 6.37 -1.09
C TRP A 37 -8.89 6.05 -2.47
N THR A 38 -9.44 6.68 -3.49
CA THR A 38 -8.93 6.62 -4.87
C THR A 38 -8.64 8.03 -5.38
N GLU A 39 -7.65 8.18 -6.25
CA GLU A 39 -7.28 9.48 -6.83
C GLU A 39 -8.42 10.10 -7.67
N SER A 40 -9.14 9.27 -8.42
CA SER A 40 -10.27 9.71 -9.25
C SER A 40 -11.60 9.82 -8.50
N GLY A 41 -11.74 9.07 -7.40
CA GLY A 41 -13.02 8.91 -6.71
C GLY A 41 -13.08 9.42 -5.27
N GLY A 42 -11.96 9.81 -4.69
CA GLY A 42 -11.93 10.22 -3.29
C GLY A 42 -12.19 9.06 -2.32
N TYR A 43 -12.64 9.41 -1.12
CA TYR A 43 -12.90 8.47 -0.02
C TYR A 43 -14.16 7.63 -0.26
N TYR A 44 -14.13 6.36 0.15
CA TYR A 44 -15.26 5.44 0.08
C TYR A 44 -15.24 4.42 1.22
N ILE A 45 -16.40 3.80 1.48
CA ILE A 45 -16.62 2.71 2.43
C ILE A 45 -17.26 1.55 1.65
N ASP A 46 -16.75 0.33 1.81
CA ASP A 46 -17.25 -0.84 1.10
C ASP A 46 -18.66 -1.24 1.58
N GLY A 47 -19.51 -1.69 0.66
CA GLY A 47 -20.86 -2.16 0.99
C GLY A 47 -21.89 -1.06 1.23
N VAL A 48 -21.54 0.23 1.05
CA VAL A 48 -22.46 1.37 1.08
C VAL A 48 -22.72 1.84 -0.36
N PRO A 49 -23.90 1.56 -0.96
CA PRO A 49 -24.23 2.02 -2.31
C PRO A 49 -24.43 3.54 -2.34
N GLY A 50 -23.77 4.22 -3.28
CA GLY A 50 -23.80 5.68 -3.38
C GLY A 50 -22.46 6.27 -2.98
N MET A 51 -21.63 6.52 -3.99
CA MET A 51 -20.41 7.30 -3.86
C MET A 51 -20.76 8.76 -3.55
N THR A 52 -19.77 9.49 -3.04
CA THR A 52 -19.72 10.94 -2.81
C THR A 52 -20.46 11.46 -1.59
N ASP A 53 -19.78 11.48 -0.44
CA ASP A 53 -19.42 12.80 0.10
C ASP A 53 -18.10 12.71 0.88
N THR A 54 -17.03 13.14 0.21
CA THR A 54 -16.21 14.26 0.69
C THR A 54 -16.11 14.36 2.22
N TYR A 55 -14.91 14.16 2.78
CA TYR A 55 -14.48 15.12 3.78
C TYR A 55 -14.40 16.47 3.06
N THR A 56 -15.56 17.11 2.86
CA THR A 56 -15.67 18.48 2.44
C THR A 56 -14.83 19.21 3.45
N SER A 57 -13.80 19.91 2.96
CA SER A 57 -13.24 21.03 3.68
C SER A 57 -14.42 21.95 4.05
N GLY A 58 -15.03 21.77 5.22
CA GLY A 58 -16.32 22.44 5.45
C GLY A 58 -17.19 21.97 6.61
N ILE A 59 -16.90 20.87 7.30
CA ILE A 59 -17.29 20.78 8.71
C ILE A 59 -15.98 20.84 9.48
N PRO A 60 -15.67 21.96 10.17
CA PRO A 60 -14.60 21.91 11.15
C PRO A 60 -14.95 20.73 12.05
N VAL A 61 -14.01 19.78 12.18
CA VAL A 61 -13.94 18.98 13.39
C VAL A 61 -14.10 20.01 14.49
N VAL A 62 -15.28 20.10 15.10
CA VAL A 62 -15.47 21.00 16.23
C VAL A 62 -14.32 20.64 17.15
N PRO A 63 -13.39 21.56 17.47
CA PRO A 63 -12.26 21.21 18.32
C PRO A 63 -12.85 20.68 19.63
N GLY A 64 -12.89 19.35 19.79
CA GLY A 64 -13.59 18.70 20.90
C GLY A 64 -14.55 17.55 20.56
N LEU A 65 -15.06 17.38 19.33
CA LEU A 65 -15.97 16.26 19.03
C LEU A 65 -15.23 15.11 18.34
N LYS A 66 -14.61 14.27 19.15
CA LYS A 66 -14.22 12.92 18.73
C LYS A 66 -15.50 12.17 18.36
N VAL A 67 -15.54 11.47 17.24
CA VAL A 67 -16.51 10.39 17.03
C VAL A 67 -16.03 9.19 17.88
N ALA A 68 -15.97 9.43 19.19
CA ALA A 68 -15.76 8.39 20.17
C ALA A 68 -17.05 7.60 20.24
N SER A 69 -16.95 6.31 19.90
CA SER A 69 -17.74 5.21 20.43
C SER A 69 -18.98 5.63 21.25
N THR A 70 -20.17 5.32 20.75
CA THR A 70 -21.42 5.52 21.49
C THR A 70 -21.53 4.68 22.77
N LEU A 71 -20.55 3.84 23.11
CA LEU A 71 -20.38 3.23 24.42
C LEU A 71 -18.89 3.06 24.74
N SER A 72 -18.50 3.37 25.98
CA SER A 72 -17.14 3.18 26.52
C SER A 72 -16.59 1.78 26.15
N GLY A 73 -15.58 1.75 25.28
CA GLY A 73 -14.83 0.53 24.93
C GLY A 73 -15.12 -0.11 23.57
N VAL A 74 -16.12 0.34 22.79
CA VAL A 74 -16.40 -0.21 21.45
C VAL A 74 -15.92 0.76 20.36
N PRO A 75 -14.80 0.51 19.66
CA PRO A 75 -14.34 1.40 18.61
C PRO A 75 -15.35 1.54 17.46
N SER A 76 -15.39 2.72 16.84
CA SER A 76 -16.25 3.04 15.68
C SER A 76 -16.13 1.97 14.57
N PRO A 77 -17.18 1.68 13.78
CA PRO A 77 -17.11 0.77 12.64
C PRO A 77 -16.28 1.33 11.46
N THR A 78 -16.02 2.64 11.43
CA THR A 78 -15.16 3.30 10.44
C THR A 78 -14.08 4.15 11.12
N PRO A 79 -12.94 4.40 10.47
CA PRO A 79 -11.89 5.27 11.01
C PRO A 79 -12.39 6.71 11.18
N ASP A 80 -11.79 7.40 12.15
CA ASP A 80 -12.00 8.84 12.41
C ASP A 80 -11.44 9.71 11.27
N LYS A 81 -10.45 9.19 10.54
CA LYS A 81 -9.86 9.83 9.36
C LYS A 81 -9.20 8.78 8.48
N HIS A 82 -9.38 8.88 7.17
CA HIS A 82 -8.57 8.19 6.16
C HIS A 82 -8.24 9.15 5.03
N THR A 83 -6.98 9.20 4.61
CA THR A 83 -6.53 10.04 3.50
C THR A 83 -5.57 9.28 2.61
N GLY A 84 -5.68 9.50 1.30
CA GLY A 84 -4.72 9.03 0.31
C GLY A 84 -4.15 10.17 -0.53
N LYS A 85 -2.96 9.96 -1.09
CA LYS A 85 -2.28 10.92 -1.96
C LYS A 85 -1.33 10.20 -2.93
N ARG A 86 -1.29 10.67 -4.19
CA ARG A 86 -0.19 10.35 -5.11
C ARG A 86 1.05 11.18 -4.76
N LEU A 87 2.18 10.50 -4.58
CA LEU A 87 3.49 11.11 -4.52
C LEU A 87 4.15 11.04 -5.89
N LYS A 88 4.92 12.07 -6.23
CA LYS A 88 5.74 12.13 -7.45
C LYS A 88 7.15 12.57 -7.08
N ARG A 89 8.15 11.97 -7.71
CA ARG A 89 9.54 12.43 -7.61
C ARG A 89 10.24 12.27 -8.95
N MET A 90 11.25 13.08 -9.20
CA MET A 90 12.14 12.94 -10.35
C MET A 90 13.31 12.04 -9.96
N ASN A 91 13.63 11.05 -10.80
CA ASN A 91 14.80 10.21 -10.61
C ASN A 91 16.05 10.81 -11.30
N SER A 92 17.19 10.15 -11.15
CA SER A 92 18.46 10.61 -11.72
C SER A 92 18.49 10.68 -13.26
N ALA A 93 17.52 10.07 -13.94
CA ALA A 93 17.36 10.10 -15.39
C ALA A 93 16.30 11.13 -15.84
N GLU A 94 15.90 12.05 -14.95
CA GLU A 94 14.86 13.06 -15.17
C GLU A 94 13.47 12.49 -15.47
N LEU A 95 13.23 11.22 -15.09
CA LEU A 95 11.94 10.57 -15.26
C LEU A 95 11.10 10.70 -13.98
N VAL A 96 9.78 10.84 -14.15
CA VAL A 96 8.84 11.02 -13.04
C VAL A 96 8.37 9.67 -12.52
N GLU A 97 8.78 9.32 -11.31
CA GLU A 97 8.28 8.16 -10.58
C GLU A 97 7.06 8.53 -9.74
N SER A 98 6.14 7.58 -9.57
CA SER A 98 4.93 7.73 -8.76
C SER A 98 4.89 6.71 -7.62
N ALA A 99 4.28 7.12 -6.51
CA ALA A 99 3.94 6.25 -5.39
C ALA A 99 2.58 6.65 -4.78
N ALA A 100 2.00 5.78 -3.97
CA ALA A 100 0.81 6.05 -3.18
C ALA A 100 1.18 6.19 -1.70
N LEU A 101 0.56 7.14 -1.02
CA LEU A 101 0.66 7.35 0.42
C LEU A 101 -0.74 7.32 1.02
N GLY A 102 -0.94 6.48 2.03
CA GLY A 102 -2.16 6.40 2.83
C GLY A 102 -1.90 6.61 4.31
N GLU A 103 -2.84 7.27 4.98
CA GLU A 103 -2.84 7.49 6.43
C GLU A 103 -4.25 7.26 6.98
N THR A 104 -4.35 6.48 8.06
CA THR A 104 -5.61 6.20 8.75
C THR A 104 -5.46 6.49 10.24
N VAL A 105 -6.47 7.13 10.82
CA VAL A 105 -6.62 7.31 12.27
C VAL A 105 -7.89 6.60 12.69
N TRP A 106 -7.76 5.67 13.63
CA TRP A 106 -8.86 4.91 14.20
C TRP A 106 -8.60 4.67 15.68
N TYR A 107 -9.09 5.56 16.52
CA TYR A 107 -8.78 5.52 17.93
C TYR A 107 -9.29 4.24 18.59
N TYR A 108 -8.46 3.67 19.46
CA TYR A 108 -8.74 2.47 20.25
C TYR A 108 -9.03 1.21 19.42
N LYS A 109 -8.64 1.19 18.14
CA LYS A 109 -8.79 0.04 17.24
C LYS A 109 -7.47 -0.34 16.58
N ARG A 110 -7.16 -1.64 16.60
CA ARG A 110 -6.12 -2.21 15.73
C ARG A 110 -6.68 -2.26 14.31
N HIS A 111 -5.94 -1.69 13.37
CA HIS A 111 -6.32 -1.61 11.97
C HIS A 111 -5.07 -1.57 11.09
N TYR A 112 -5.27 -1.62 9.78
CA TYR A 112 -4.21 -1.41 8.80
C TYR A 112 -4.52 -0.26 7.85
N THR A 113 -3.44 0.26 7.26
CA THR A 113 -3.48 0.99 5.99
C THR A 113 -2.62 0.26 4.97
N THR A 114 -3.06 0.19 3.72
CA THR A 114 -2.20 -0.21 2.59
C THR A 114 -2.32 0.83 1.48
N ALA A 115 -1.20 1.15 0.84
CA ALA A 115 -1.11 2.08 -0.27
C ALA A 115 -0.61 1.33 -1.50
N ARG A 116 -1.25 1.59 -2.64
CA ARG A 116 -1.00 0.91 -3.90
C ARG A 116 -1.01 1.87 -5.06
N MET A 117 -0.11 1.62 -6.00
CA MET A 117 -0.24 2.12 -7.35
C MET A 117 -0.90 1.04 -8.19
N GLU A 118 -2.01 1.37 -8.83
CA GLU A 118 -2.83 0.43 -9.58
C GLU A 118 -3.12 0.95 -10.98
N LEU A 119 -3.46 0.08 -11.91
CA LEU A 119 -4.14 0.47 -13.13
C LEU A 119 -5.62 0.71 -12.85
N ILE A 120 -6.32 1.40 -13.75
CA ILE A 120 -7.78 1.60 -13.65
C ILE A 120 -8.53 0.26 -13.55
N ASP A 121 -8.01 -0.80 -14.19
CA ASP A 121 -8.57 -2.16 -14.13
C ASP A 121 -8.32 -2.91 -12.80
N GLY A 122 -7.62 -2.28 -11.85
CA GLY A 122 -7.27 -2.85 -10.55
C GLY A 122 -5.95 -3.63 -10.51
N THR A 123 -5.21 -3.73 -11.63
CA THR A 123 -3.89 -4.38 -11.65
C THR A 123 -2.91 -3.63 -10.76
N VAL A 124 -2.41 -4.28 -9.71
CA VAL A 124 -1.44 -3.68 -8.77
C VAL A 124 -0.05 -3.62 -9.40
N LYS A 125 0.57 -2.44 -9.38
CA LYS A 125 1.96 -2.20 -9.81
C LYS A 125 2.94 -2.16 -8.65
N THR A 126 2.58 -1.45 -7.59
CA THR A 126 3.34 -1.45 -6.34
C THR A 126 2.39 -1.51 -5.16
N THR A 127 2.86 -2.09 -4.06
CA THR A 127 2.12 -2.13 -2.80
C THR A 127 3.06 -1.89 -1.63
N SER A 128 2.59 -1.14 -0.64
CA SER A 128 3.25 -1.00 0.65
C SER A 128 3.18 -2.26 1.52
N GLY A 129 2.35 -3.24 1.16
CA GLY A 129 1.79 -4.22 2.09
C GLY A 129 0.80 -3.59 3.07
N ARG A 130 0.21 -4.38 3.97
CA ARG A 130 -0.63 -3.86 5.07
C ARG A 130 0.27 -3.36 6.21
N ARG A 131 0.06 -2.13 6.66
CA ARG A 131 0.77 -1.54 7.81
C ARG A 131 -0.17 -1.47 8.99
N TRP A 132 0.06 -2.35 9.96
CA TRP A 132 -0.77 -2.51 11.14
C TRP A 132 -0.29 -1.65 12.30
N ASN A 133 -1.24 -1.05 13.02
CA ASN A 133 -0.99 -0.42 14.30
C ASN A 133 -2.32 -0.21 15.04
N VAL A 134 -2.23 0.27 16.28
CA VAL A 134 -3.37 0.79 17.05
C VAL A 134 -3.40 2.32 16.90
N ASN A 135 -4.59 2.91 16.88
CA ASN A 135 -4.84 4.35 16.80
C ASN A 135 -4.50 5.03 15.47
N ALA A 136 -3.34 4.77 14.88
CA ALA A 136 -2.97 5.38 13.60
C ALA A 136 -1.99 4.53 12.80
N THR A 137 -2.20 4.46 11.49
CA THR A 137 -1.35 3.75 10.53
C THR A 137 -0.98 4.65 9.37
N ARG A 138 0.24 4.47 8.84
CA ARG A 138 0.76 5.13 7.64
C ARG A 138 1.37 4.09 6.74
N ALA A 139 1.07 4.15 5.45
CA ALA A 139 1.60 3.23 4.46
C ALA A 139 2.00 3.97 3.19
N GLU A 140 3.19 3.71 2.69
CA GLU A 140 3.74 4.30 1.48
C GLU A 140 4.20 3.17 0.56
N SER A 141 3.72 3.17 -0.69
CA SER A 141 4.19 2.20 -1.68
C SER A 141 5.57 2.59 -2.18
N PRO A 142 6.38 1.64 -2.67
CA PRO A 142 7.56 1.97 -3.45
C PRO A 142 7.23 2.90 -4.62
N TYR A 143 8.15 3.81 -4.93
CA TYR A 143 8.13 4.58 -6.17
C TYR A 143 8.42 3.64 -7.34
N TYR A 144 7.66 3.79 -8.42
CA TYR A 144 7.94 3.14 -9.69
C TYR A 144 7.77 4.13 -10.82
N LEU A 145 8.36 3.80 -11.97
CA LEU A 145 8.26 4.59 -13.19
C LEU A 145 7.08 4.09 -14.03
N PRO A 146 6.00 4.87 -14.19
CA PRO A 146 4.89 4.50 -15.08
C PRO A 146 5.33 4.53 -16.54
N ALA A 147 4.84 3.60 -17.35
CA ALA A 147 5.02 3.66 -18.80
C ALA A 147 4.15 4.79 -19.43
N TRP A 148 4.51 5.24 -20.63
CA TRP A 148 3.92 6.43 -21.29
C TRP A 148 2.40 6.38 -21.49
N TYR A 149 1.81 5.19 -21.58
CA TYR A 149 0.36 4.99 -21.74
C TYR A 149 -0.25 4.20 -20.59
N GLU A 150 0.44 4.19 -19.45
CA GLU A 150 0.00 3.46 -18.28
C GLU A 150 -0.99 4.32 -17.49
N ASN A 151 -2.28 4.01 -17.62
CA ASN A 151 -3.35 4.66 -16.87
C ASN A 151 -3.34 4.20 -15.42
N THR A 152 -2.47 4.82 -14.64
CA THR A 152 -2.20 4.47 -13.25
C THR A 152 -2.99 5.36 -12.31
N GLU A 153 -3.31 4.85 -11.14
CA GLU A 153 -4.05 5.52 -10.08
C GLU A 153 -3.41 5.21 -8.73
N ALA A 154 -3.25 6.23 -7.88
CA ALA A 154 -2.91 6.00 -6.48
C ALA A 154 -4.17 5.61 -5.70
N ARG A 155 -4.12 4.50 -4.97
CA ARG A 155 -5.22 4.02 -4.13
C ARG A 155 -4.72 3.62 -2.75
N THR A 156 -5.55 3.86 -1.74
CA THR A 156 -5.26 3.49 -0.36
C THR A 156 -6.46 2.79 0.23
N TYR A 157 -6.21 1.85 1.12
CA TYR A 157 -7.24 0.99 1.71
C TYR A 157 -7.01 0.87 3.20
N TRP A 158 -8.10 0.72 3.94
CA TRP A 158 -8.11 0.45 5.36
C TRP A 158 -9.01 -0.73 5.71
N GLY A 159 -8.73 -1.36 6.84
CA GLY A 159 -9.47 -2.50 7.37
C GLY A 159 -8.94 -2.87 8.76
N SER A 160 -9.60 -3.80 9.43
CA SER A 160 -9.25 -4.22 10.79
C SER A 160 -9.49 -5.71 11.02
#